data_AF-A0A1G8JRK9-F1
#
_entry.id   AF-A0A1G8JRK9-F1
#
_cell.length_a   1.000
_cell.length_b   1.000
_cell.length_c   1.000
_cell.angle_alpha   90.00
_cell.angle_beta   90.00
_cell.angle_gamma   90.00
#
_symmetry.space_group_name_H-M   'P 1'
#
loop_
_entity.id
_entity.type
_entity.pdbx_description
1 polymer ?
#
loop_
_entity_poly.entity_id
_entity_poly.type
_entity_poly.pdbx_seq_one_letter_code
_entity_poly.pdbx_strand_id
1 'polypeptide(L)'
;MGAGDVTVFSWDDLAGNVGYERLRGEVESLYTGDRQFGEECMLAVAAVVGGAEADRSRREAALPFLFAELPLVLDTPAILGVGSSLFCYPRPMPMVDRLYAGTLPVAPSPRQGFLVTRLT
;
A
#
# COMPACT_ATOMS: atom_id res chain seq x y z
N MET A 1 -12.65 29.69 12.92
CA MET A 1 -12.18 28.32 12.62
C MET A 1 -12.32 28.17 11.12
N GLY A 2 -11.26 28.52 10.38
CA GLY A 2 -11.28 28.61 8.91
C GLY A 2 -11.16 27.23 8.25
N ALA A 3 -11.48 27.15 6.96
CA ALA A 3 -11.52 25.96 6.12
C ALA A 3 -10.50 24.87 6.52
N GLY A 4 -11.00 23.65 6.76
CA GLY A 4 -10.29 22.58 7.45
C GLY A 4 -8.98 22.14 6.80
N ASP A 5 -8.08 21.64 7.66
CA ASP A 5 -6.73 21.14 7.38
C ASP A 5 -6.74 19.93 6.42
N VAL A 6 -7.08 20.14 5.16
CA VAL A 6 -7.04 19.11 4.12
C VAL A 6 -5.95 19.46 3.13
N THR A 7 -4.93 18.61 3.09
CA THR A 7 -3.87 18.66 2.09
C THR A 7 -4.11 17.56 1.07
N VAL A 8 -4.07 17.91 -0.21
CA VAL A 8 -4.11 16.96 -1.32
C VAL A 8 -2.72 16.93 -1.95
N PHE A 9 -2.20 15.73 -2.17
CA PHE A 9 -0.96 15.50 -2.90
C PHE A 9 -1.21 14.49 -4.03
N SER A 10 -0.42 14.62 -5.08
CA SER A 10 -0.41 13.76 -6.25
C SER A 10 0.72 12.73 -6.17
N TRP A 11 0.73 11.78 -7.09
CA TRP A 11 1.88 10.87 -7.25
C TRP A 11 3.16 11.60 -7.64
N ASP A 12 3.04 12.73 -8.34
CA ASP A 12 4.19 13.56 -8.72
C ASP A 12 4.79 14.26 -7.48
N ASP A 13 3.97 14.62 -6.48
CA ASP A 13 4.46 15.17 -5.21
C ASP A 13 5.20 14.13 -4.36
N LEU A 14 4.88 12.84 -4.56
CA LEU A 14 5.59 11.72 -3.93
C LEU A 14 6.83 11.30 -4.73
N ALA A 15 6.88 11.61 -6.02
CA ALA A 15 8.06 11.37 -6.85
C ALA A 15 9.21 12.28 -6.36
N GLY A 16 10.35 11.68 -6.00
CA GLY A 16 11.46 12.37 -5.35
C GLY A 16 11.38 12.44 -3.82
N ASN A 17 10.29 11.97 -3.19
CA ASN A 17 10.27 11.79 -1.73
C ASN A 17 11.10 10.55 -1.37
N VAL A 18 12.27 10.78 -0.75
CA VAL A 18 13.24 9.73 -0.40
C VAL A 18 12.63 8.62 0.46
N GLY A 19 11.71 8.94 1.38
CA GLY A 19 11.05 7.94 2.23
C GLY A 19 10.12 7.03 1.43
N TYR A 20 9.34 7.63 0.52
CA TYR A 20 8.43 6.91 -0.37
C TYR A 20 9.21 6.03 -1.36
N GLU A 21 10.23 6.59 -2.03
CA GLU A 21 11.03 5.86 -3.02
C GLU A 21 11.80 4.69 -2.41
N ARG A 22 12.34 4.87 -1.20
CA ARG A 22 12.99 3.79 -0.46
C ARG A 22 12.02 2.63 -0.21
N LEU A 23 10.84 2.91 0.36
CA LEU A 23 9.84 1.88 0.66
C LEU A 23 9.32 1.21 -0.62
N ARG A 24 9.13 1.98 -1.70
CA ARG A 24 8.75 1.43 -2.99
C ARG A 24 9.80 0.48 -3.53
N GLY A 25 11.08 0.87 -3.49
CA GLY A 25 12.20 0.00 -3.90
C GLY A 25 12.31 -1.26 -3.04
N GLU A 26 12.05 -1.17 -1.73
CA GLU A 26 11.99 -2.33 -0.83
C GLU A 26 10.87 -3.30 -1.22
N VAL A 27 9.66 -2.79 -1.48
CA VAL A 27 8.51 -3.60 -1.93
C VAL A 27 8.79 -4.27 -3.27
N GLU A 28 9.35 -3.54 -4.24
CA GLU A 28 9.70 -4.09 -5.55
C GLU A 28 10.81 -5.16 -5.45
N SER A 29 11.78 -4.95 -4.54
CA SER A 29 12.84 -5.94 -4.26
C SER A 29 12.27 -7.20 -3.58
N LEU A 30 11.34 -7.03 -2.63
CA LEU A 30 10.65 -8.17 -2.00
C LEU A 30 9.79 -8.93 -3.00
N TYR A 31 9.11 -8.25 -3.91
CA TYR A 31 8.32 -8.90 -4.96
C TYR A 31 9.17 -9.80 -5.86
N THR A 32 10.39 -9.37 -6.18
CA THR A 32 11.31 -10.14 -7.03
C THR A 32 12.09 -11.21 -6.28
N GLY A 33 12.42 -10.96 -5.00
CA GLY A 33 13.28 -11.82 -4.19
C GLY A 33 12.56 -12.81 -3.26
N ASP A 34 11.31 -12.53 -2.88
CA ASP A 34 10.53 -13.37 -1.95
C ASP A 34 9.31 -13.94 -2.66
N ARG A 35 9.30 -15.26 -2.85
CA ARG A 35 8.23 -15.97 -3.56
C ARG A 35 6.88 -15.79 -2.87
N GLN A 36 6.82 -15.88 -1.54
CA GLN A 36 5.58 -15.78 -0.79
C GLN A 36 4.99 -14.37 -0.91
N PHE A 37 5.83 -13.35 -0.78
CA PHE A 37 5.42 -11.96 -0.99
C PHE A 37 4.97 -11.71 -2.44
N GLY A 38 5.68 -12.29 -3.42
CA GLY A 38 5.30 -12.24 -4.83
C GLY A 38 3.90 -12.82 -5.11
N GLU A 39 3.60 -14.00 -4.55
CA GLU A 39 2.28 -14.62 -4.65
C GLU A 39 1.19 -13.75 -4.01
N GLU A 40 1.46 -13.15 -2.85
CA GLU A 40 0.52 -12.27 -2.16
C GLU A 40 0.24 -10.98 -2.91
N CYS A 41 1.27 -10.36 -3.51
CA CYS A 41 1.08 -9.21 -4.40
C CYS A 41 0.16 -9.57 -5.58
N MET A 42 0.36 -10.75 -6.19
CA MET A 42 -0.47 -11.23 -7.30
C MET A 42 -1.92 -11.52 -6.89
N LEU A 43 -2.15 -11.98 -5.65
CA LEU A 43 -3.49 -12.14 -5.08
C LEU A 43 -4.15 -10.79 -4.79
N ALA A 44 -3.40 -9.84 -4.22
CA ALA A 44 -3.90 -8.52 -3.88
C ALA A 44 -4.40 -7.76 -5.12
N VAL A 45 -3.64 -7.78 -6.22
CA VAL A 45 -4.05 -7.11 -7.46
C VAL A 45 -5.20 -7.82 -8.19
N ALA A 46 -5.39 -9.13 -8.00
CA ALA A 46 -6.50 -9.85 -8.63
C ALA A 46 -7.86 -9.24 -8.26
N ALA A 47 -8.04 -8.81 -7.01
CA ALA A 47 -9.26 -8.13 -6.55
C ALA A 47 -9.53 -6.78 -7.26
N VAL A 48 -8.51 -6.18 -7.87
CA VAL A 48 -8.60 -4.91 -8.61
C VAL A 48 -8.92 -5.13 -10.09
N VAL A 49 -8.38 -6.18 -10.72
CA VAL A 49 -8.44 -6.39 -12.18
C VAL A 49 -9.45 -7.44 -12.68
N GLY A 50 -10.47 -7.77 -11.88
CA GLY A 50 -11.53 -8.70 -12.29
C GLY A 50 -11.66 -9.96 -11.44
N GLY A 51 -11.03 -9.99 -10.27
CA GLY A 51 -11.13 -11.08 -9.31
C GLY A 51 -10.33 -12.32 -9.72
N ALA A 52 -10.80 -13.49 -9.26
CA ALA A 52 -10.12 -14.76 -9.46
C ALA A 52 -9.94 -15.14 -10.94
N GLU A 53 -10.80 -14.64 -11.83
CA GLU A 53 -10.77 -14.89 -13.27
C GLU A 53 -9.78 -14.02 -14.05
N ALA A 54 -9.19 -13.00 -13.40
CA ALA A 54 -8.16 -12.20 -14.04
C ALA A 54 -6.96 -13.08 -14.39
N ASP A 55 -6.56 -13.07 -15.67
CA ASP A 55 -5.37 -13.79 -16.11
C ASP A 55 -4.08 -13.21 -15.50
N ARG A 56 -2.98 -13.95 -15.65
CA ARG A 56 -1.69 -13.57 -15.06
C ARG A 56 -1.18 -12.23 -15.59
N SER A 57 -1.34 -11.96 -16.89
CA SER A 57 -0.83 -10.73 -17.51
C SER A 57 -1.59 -9.49 -17.03
N ARG A 58 -2.91 -9.56 -16.84
CA ARG A 58 -3.69 -8.46 -16.25
C ARG A 58 -3.29 -8.18 -14.81
N ARG A 59 -3.04 -9.23 -14.02
CA ARG A 59 -2.54 -9.07 -12.64
C ARG A 59 -1.17 -8.39 -12.63
N GLU A 60 -0.24 -8.85 -13.46
CA GLU A 60 1.09 -8.24 -13.58
C GLU A 60 1.01 -6.77 -13.99
N ALA A 61 0.11 -6.42 -14.92
CA ALA A 61 -0.10 -5.03 -15.35
C ALA A 61 -0.64 -4.12 -14.23
N ALA A 62 -1.24 -4.68 -13.17
CA ALA A 62 -1.73 -3.92 -12.01
C ALA A 62 -0.74 -3.83 -10.84
N LEU A 63 0.37 -4.57 -10.87
CA LEU A 63 1.40 -4.48 -9.82
C LEU A 63 1.95 -3.06 -9.61
N PRO A 64 2.19 -2.24 -10.66
CA PRO A 64 2.68 -0.87 -10.45
C PRO A 64 1.73 0.00 -9.61
N PHE A 65 0.41 -0.26 -9.67
CA PHE A 65 -0.57 0.42 -8.84
C PHE A 65 -0.43 0.00 -7.37
N LEU A 66 -0.32 -1.31 -7.10
CA LEU A 66 -0.09 -1.83 -5.75
C LEU A 66 1.22 -1.29 -5.15
N PHE A 67 2.30 -1.28 -5.93
CA PHE A 67 3.61 -0.79 -5.46
C PHE A 67 3.63 0.72 -5.22
N ALA A 68 2.74 1.48 -5.87
CA ALA A 68 2.55 2.89 -5.56
C ALA A 68 1.81 3.10 -4.22
N GLU A 69 0.85 2.25 -3.86
CA GLU A 69 0.08 2.39 -2.62
C GLU A 69 0.82 1.85 -1.38
N LEU A 70 1.54 0.72 -1.51
CA LEU A 70 2.14 0.03 -0.37
C LEU A 70 3.05 0.91 0.52
N PRO A 71 3.87 1.85 0.01
CA PRO A 71 4.63 2.77 0.86
C PRO A 71 3.75 3.56 1.83
N LEU A 72 2.57 4.03 1.39
CA LEU A 72 1.62 4.77 2.22
C LEU A 72 0.92 3.85 3.22
N VAL A 73 0.65 2.60 2.84
CA VAL A 73 0.12 1.58 3.75
C VAL A 73 1.14 1.19 4.83
N LEU A 74 2.44 1.27 4.52
CA LEU A 74 3.52 0.85 5.42
C LEU A 74 3.97 1.96 6.38
N ASP A 75 4.24 3.19 5.90
CA ASP A 75 4.78 4.25 6.76
C ASP A 75 4.52 5.67 6.23
N THR A 76 3.24 6.04 6.07
CA THR A 76 2.86 7.44 5.83
C THR A 76 3.46 8.42 6.86
N PRO A 77 3.56 8.10 8.18
CA PRO A 77 4.20 8.98 9.16
C PRO A 77 5.59 9.43 8.76
N ALA A 78 6.44 8.51 8.30
CA ALA A 78 7.79 8.86 7.83
C ALA A 78 7.77 9.64 6.50
N ILE A 79 6.87 9.28 5.57
CA ILE A 79 6.79 9.92 4.25
C ILE A 79 6.34 11.38 4.36
N LEU A 80 5.33 11.65 5.19
CA LEU A 80 4.71 12.98 5.32
C LEU A 80 5.18 13.77 6.54
N GLY A 81 6.06 13.21 7.37
CA GLY A 81 6.58 13.87 8.57
C GLY A 81 5.52 14.10 9.66
N VAL A 82 4.55 13.20 9.79
CA VAL A 82 3.45 13.30 10.78
C VAL A 82 3.63 12.30 11.92
N GLY A 83 3.02 12.58 13.08
CA GLY A 83 3.15 11.74 14.27
C GLY A 83 2.56 10.34 14.13
N SER A 84 1.45 10.20 13.43
CA SER A 84 0.77 8.93 13.14
C SER A 84 -0.16 9.09 11.93
N SER A 85 -0.53 7.99 11.27
CA SER A 85 -1.44 8.00 10.13
C SER A 85 -2.37 6.78 10.11
N LEU A 86 -3.55 6.96 9.51
CA LEU A 86 -4.47 5.88 9.16
C LEU A 86 -4.71 5.91 7.64
N PHE A 87 -4.36 4.82 6.96
CA PHE A 87 -4.73 4.62 5.56
C PHE A 87 -6.19 4.17 5.48
N CYS A 88 -7.08 5.05 5.00
CA CYS A 88 -8.51 4.79 4.91
C CYS A 88 -8.88 4.26 3.52
N TYR A 89 -9.51 3.09 3.45
CA TYR A 89 -9.92 2.48 2.17
C TYR A 89 -11.32 1.86 2.29
N PRO A 90 -12.19 1.95 1.26
CA PRO A 90 -13.57 1.45 1.36
C PRO A 90 -13.69 -0.08 1.25
N ARG A 91 -12.60 -0.78 0.93
CA ARG A 91 -12.59 -2.24 0.74
C ARG A 91 -11.56 -2.90 1.66
N PRO A 92 -11.81 -4.12 2.13
CA PRO A 92 -10.77 -4.90 2.80
C PRO A 92 -9.64 -5.23 1.81
N MET A 93 -8.41 -5.28 2.32
CA MET A 93 -7.24 -5.72 1.58
C MET A 93 -6.59 -6.87 2.37
N PRO A 94 -6.85 -8.15 2.03
CA PRO A 94 -6.36 -9.28 2.82
C PRO A 94 -4.84 -9.31 3.05
N MET A 95 -4.06 -8.80 2.08
CA MET A 95 -2.61 -8.62 2.24
C MET A 95 -2.26 -7.72 3.44
N VAL A 96 -3.06 -6.68 3.71
CA VAL A 96 -2.85 -5.77 4.83
C VAL A 96 -3.05 -6.48 6.17
N ASP A 97 -4.05 -7.37 6.28
CA ASP A 97 -4.21 -8.20 7.49
C ASP A 97 -2.97 -9.06 7.74
N ARG A 98 -2.38 -9.61 6.66
CA ARG A 98 -1.15 -10.40 6.73
C ARG A 98 0.09 -9.58 7.11
N LEU A 99 0.18 -8.33 6.65
CA LEU A 99 1.22 -7.37 7.04
C LEU A 99 1.15 -7.08 8.55
N TYR A 100 -0.04 -6.74 9.07
CA TYR A 100 -0.23 -6.48 10.50
C TYR A 100 -0.09 -7.72 11.39
N ALA A 101 -0.37 -8.91 10.85
CA ALA A 101 -0.12 -10.18 11.53
C ALA A 101 1.36 -10.59 11.54
N GLY A 102 2.25 -9.84 10.87
CA GLY A 102 3.67 -10.16 10.80
C GLY A 102 3.98 -11.44 10.00
N THR A 103 3.09 -11.82 9.08
CA THR A 103 3.22 -13.06 8.27
C THR A 103 3.85 -12.81 6.90
N LEU A 104 4.32 -11.60 6.65
CA LEU A 104 5.01 -11.15 5.44
C LEU A 104 6.37 -10.56 5.82
N PRO A 105 7.34 -10.53 4.88
CA PRO A 105 8.70 -10.07 5.16
C PRO A 105 8.83 -8.56 5.43
N VAL A 106 7.73 -7.81 5.35
CA VAL A 106 7.66 -6.38 5.68
C VAL A 106 6.46 -6.14 6.60
N ALA A 107 6.62 -5.21 7.53
CA ALA A 107 5.59 -4.84 8.50
C ALA A 107 5.33 -3.33 8.43
N PRO A 108 4.08 -2.88 8.67
CA PRO A 108 3.78 -1.47 8.81
C PRO A 108 4.49 -0.88 10.04
N SER A 109 4.82 0.41 9.95
CA SER A 109 5.28 1.21 11.07
C SER A 109 4.28 1.11 12.23
N PRO A 110 4.73 1.07 13.50
CA PRO A 110 3.81 1.06 14.65
C PRO A 110 2.97 2.35 14.77
N ARG A 111 3.31 3.40 13.99
CA ARG A 111 2.55 4.66 13.91
C ARG A 111 1.61 4.72 12.70
N GLN A 112 1.54 3.64 11.91
CA GLN A 112 0.70 3.50 10.74
C GLN A 112 -0.41 2.49 11.01
N GLY A 113 -1.66 2.90 10.80
CA GLY A 113 -2.83 2.02 10.83
C GLY A 113 -3.51 1.91 9.47
N PHE A 114 -4.44 0.96 9.35
CA PHE A 114 -5.32 0.79 8.21
C PHE A 114 -6.76 0.75 8.70
N LEU A 115 -7.67 1.44 8.00
CA LEU A 115 -9.08 1.51 8.36
C LEU A 115 -9.95 1.21 7.15
N VAL A 116 -10.85 0.23 7.30
CA VAL A 116 -11.92 0.00 6.33
C VAL A 116 -13.09 0.92 6.65
N THR A 117 -13.39 1.85 5.75
CA THR A 117 -14.50 2.80 5.90
C THR A 117 -15.75 2.30 5.19
N ARG A 118 -16.93 2.64 5.73
CA ARG A 118 -18.23 2.34 5.12
C ARG A 118 -19.10 3.58 5.22
N LEU A 119 -19.84 3.88 4.16
CA LEU A 119 -20.92 4.86 4.22
C LEU A 119 -22.09 4.22 4.96
N THR A 120 -22.51 4.84 6.07
CA THR A 120 -23.69 4.45 6.86
C THR A 120 -24.85 5.36 6.53
#